data_AF-A0A8D0HR20-F1
#
_entry.id   AF-A0A8D0HR20-F1
#
_cell.length_a   1.000
_cell.length_b   1.000
_cell.length_c   1.000
_cell.angle_alpha   90.00
_cell.angle_beta   90.00
_cell.angle_gamma   90.00
#
_symmetry.space_group_name_H-M   'P 1'
#
loop_
_entity.id
_entity.type
_entity.pdbx_description
1 polymer ?
#
loop_
_entity_poly.entity_id
_entity_poly.type
_entity_poly.pdbx_seq_one_letter_code
_entity_poly.pdbx_strand_id
1 'polypeptide(L)'
;MDERARAEAWLSYESMRRNYTLEGNELHWLACALYVACRKSVPTVSRGTVEGNYVSLTRILRCSEQSLIEFFNKMKKWEDMANLPSQFRERTERLERNFTVSAVIFKKYEPIFQDIFRYPQDDQPRQQRGRKKRRQPCTVSEVFQFCWVLFVHAKGLPEDFQSKDYKLSSDPPCIIEKLCSLHDGLVLEAKGIKEHFWKPYIRKLFDKKLLKGKEENLTGFLDPGNFGDSFKAINKAYEEYVLSVGNLDERIFLGEDADEEIGTLRRCLNTNSGMETAERVQVKYNLQQHFDRTKSLRISTPLTGRKYIKESNPYVTPVSVATYSLSRLHTMLTGQKNAPSENLEQILRACSRDPSQSIANRVKEMHEVYCQYSQSEGEFSNFSRDIAGKHFRLAEVLYYKVLESVIEQEKRRLGDTDLSAILEQDVFHRSLLACCLEIVVFSYKPPGNFPFLIDIFDVPVYHFYKVNSYGC
;
A
#
# COMPACT_ATOMS: atom_id res chain seq x y z
N MET A 1 -15.34 22.61 -15.07
CA MET A 1 -14.11 23.42 -14.93
C MET A 1 -14.54 24.87 -14.89
N ASP A 2 -13.92 25.69 -14.03
CA ASP A 2 -14.18 27.13 -13.99
C ASP A 2 -13.42 27.87 -15.11
N GLU A 3 -13.83 29.11 -15.41
CA GLU A 3 -13.23 29.92 -16.48
C GLU A 3 -11.75 30.25 -16.19
N ARG A 4 -11.38 30.35 -14.92
CA ARG A 4 -10.03 30.73 -14.48
C ARG A 4 -9.02 29.63 -14.75
N ALA A 5 -9.29 28.40 -14.31
CA ALA A 5 -8.40 27.26 -14.57
C ALA A 5 -8.32 26.96 -16.07
N ARG A 6 -9.41 27.20 -16.83
CA ARG A 6 -9.38 27.11 -18.30
C ARG A 6 -8.36 28.07 -18.91
N ALA A 7 -8.47 29.36 -18.58
CA ALA A 7 -7.59 30.38 -19.12
C ALA A 7 -6.13 30.14 -18.71
N GLU A 8 -5.89 29.79 -17.44
CA GLU A 8 -4.56 29.50 -16.93
C GLU A 8 -3.93 28.28 -17.62
N ALA A 9 -4.68 27.19 -17.77
CA ALA A 9 -4.21 25.99 -18.47
C ALA A 9 -3.81 26.33 -19.91
N TRP A 10 -4.64 27.10 -20.63
CA TRP A 10 -4.38 27.49 -22.00
C TRP A 10 -3.15 28.39 -22.14
N LEU A 11 -3.01 29.41 -21.29
CA LEU A 11 -1.86 30.31 -21.28
C LEU A 11 -0.56 29.57 -20.95
N SER A 12 -0.60 28.66 -19.97
CA SER A 12 0.54 27.80 -19.63
C SER A 12 0.92 26.90 -20.80
N TYR A 13 -0.07 26.30 -21.46
CA TYR A 13 0.13 25.48 -22.65
C TYR A 13 0.78 26.24 -23.81
N GLU A 14 0.25 27.40 -24.16
CA GLU A 14 0.83 28.24 -25.22
C GLU A 14 2.26 28.67 -24.90
N SER A 15 2.55 29.03 -23.64
CA SER A 15 3.89 29.38 -23.20
C SER A 15 4.87 28.22 -23.39
N MET A 16 4.52 27.01 -22.95
CA MET A 16 5.38 25.83 -23.11
C MET A 16 5.57 25.45 -24.57
N ARG A 17 4.52 25.56 -25.39
CA ARG A 17 4.60 25.28 -26.83
C ARG A 17 5.54 26.25 -27.57
N ARG A 18 5.67 27.49 -27.11
CA ARG A 18 6.61 28.47 -27.68
C ARG A 18 8.05 28.22 -27.26
N ASN A 19 8.27 27.74 -26.05
CA ASN A 19 9.60 27.61 -25.44
C ASN A 19 10.22 26.21 -25.61
N TYR A 20 9.41 25.18 -25.86
CA TYR A 20 9.83 23.79 -25.94
C TYR A 20 9.22 23.08 -27.16
N THR A 21 9.90 22.04 -27.64
CA THR A 21 9.35 21.13 -28.65
C THR A 21 8.51 20.06 -27.95
N LEU A 22 7.19 20.13 -28.12
CA LEU A 22 6.23 19.21 -27.49
C LEU A 22 6.00 17.96 -28.36
N GLU A 23 6.76 16.89 -28.14
CA GLU A 23 6.65 15.66 -28.93
C GLU A 23 5.36 14.86 -28.65
N GLY A 24 4.78 14.27 -29.70
CA GLY A 24 3.56 13.44 -29.66
C GLY A 24 2.27 14.24 -29.71
N ASN A 25 1.17 13.68 -29.16
CA ASN A 25 -0.16 14.31 -29.22
C ASN A 25 -0.21 15.62 -28.40
N GLU A 26 -0.63 16.72 -29.04
CA GLU A 26 -0.78 18.05 -28.43
C GLU A 26 -1.83 18.05 -27.30
N LEU A 27 -2.91 17.27 -27.42
CA LEU A 27 -3.96 17.16 -26.40
C LEU A 27 -3.43 16.58 -25.08
N HIS A 28 -2.43 15.70 -25.14
CA HIS A 28 -1.83 15.10 -23.93
C HIS A 28 -1.05 16.14 -23.12
N TRP A 29 -0.41 17.10 -23.80
CA TRP A 29 0.30 18.19 -23.15
C TRP A 29 -0.66 19.23 -22.58
N LEU A 30 -1.74 19.51 -23.30
CA LEU A 30 -2.83 20.34 -22.78
C LEU A 30 -3.50 19.70 -21.55
N ALA A 31 -3.63 18.36 -21.53
CA ALA A 31 -4.12 17.62 -20.36
C ALA A 31 -3.23 17.81 -19.12
N CYS A 32 -1.90 17.83 -19.27
CA CYS A 32 -0.97 18.16 -18.18
C CYS A 32 -1.18 19.61 -17.68
N ALA A 33 -1.26 20.58 -18.60
CA ALA A 33 -1.51 21.98 -18.23
C ALA A 33 -2.84 22.15 -17.49
N LEU A 34 -3.88 21.47 -17.98
CA LEU A 34 -5.22 21.45 -17.40
C LEU A 34 -5.24 20.82 -16.00
N TYR A 35 -4.57 19.69 -15.82
CA TYR A 35 -4.45 19.03 -14.53
C TYR A 35 -3.80 19.96 -13.49
N VAL A 36 -2.70 20.62 -13.86
CA VAL A 36 -1.99 21.57 -12.99
C VAL A 36 -2.91 22.73 -12.60
N ALA A 37 -3.56 23.38 -13.57
CA ALA A 37 -4.45 24.49 -13.30
C ALA A 37 -5.64 24.09 -12.41
N CYS A 38 -6.19 22.88 -12.60
CA CYS A 38 -7.30 22.37 -11.79
C CYS A 38 -6.90 21.96 -10.37
N ARG A 39 -5.61 21.86 -10.05
CA ARG A 39 -5.07 21.45 -8.75
C ARG A 39 -4.38 22.58 -7.99
N LYS A 40 -4.29 23.78 -8.57
CA LYS A 40 -3.95 25.00 -7.83
C LYS A 40 -5.10 25.36 -6.89
N SER A 41 -4.75 25.88 -5.71
CA SER A 41 -5.73 26.21 -4.67
C SER A 41 -6.68 27.31 -5.14
N VAL A 42 -7.99 27.11 -4.93
CA VAL A 42 -9.00 28.13 -5.24
C VAL A 42 -9.59 28.64 -3.92
N PRO A 43 -9.57 29.96 -3.65
CA PRO A 43 -10.20 30.51 -2.46
C PRO A 43 -11.72 30.32 -2.53
N THR A 44 -12.36 29.78 -1.48
CA THR A 44 -13.83 29.70 -1.41
C THR A 44 -14.43 30.88 -0.66
N VAL A 45 -15.71 31.16 -0.94
CA VAL A 45 -16.48 32.33 -0.42
C VAL A 45 -16.70 32.27 1.10
N SER A 46 -16.50 31.10 1.72
CA SER A 46 -16.60 30.88 3.17
C SER A 46 -15.25 30.36 3.72
N ARG A 47 -14.44 31.26 4.29
CA ARG A 47 -13.15 31.01 4.99
C ARG A 47 -12.67 29.54 4.98
N GLY A 48 -12.10 29.14 3.85
CA GLY A 48 -11.47 27.84 3.64
C GLY A 48 -10.92 27.74 2.22
N THR A 49 -9.71 27.23 2.06
CA THR A 49 -9.15 26.86 0.75
C THR A 49 -9.57 25.43 0.46
N VAL A 50 -10.40 25.22 -0.57
CA VAL A 50 -10.64 23.86 -1.10
C VAL A 50 -9.61 23.62 -2.19
N GLU A 51 -8.86 22.54 -2.07
CA GLU A 51 -7.84 22.20 -3.06
C GLU A 51 -8.48 21.61 -4.32
N GLY A 52 -8.49 22.41 -5.38
CA GLY A 52 -8.80 21.98 -6.74
C GLY A 52 -10.27 22.08 -7.16
N ASN A 53 -10.46 22.08 -8.47
CA ASN A 53 -11.75 22.41 -9.12
C ASN A 53 -12.69 21.21 -9.32
N TYR A 54 -12.58 20.18 -8.46
CA TYR A 54 -13.35 18.93 -8.56
C TYR A 54 -13.28 18.25 -9.96
N VAL A 55 -12.25 18.55 -10.75
CA VAL A 55 -12.03 17.90 -12.05
C VAL A 55 -11.33 16.57 -11.81
N SER A 56 -12.00 15.48 -12.16
CA SER A 56 -11.43 14.14 -12.07
C SER A 56 -10.31 13.95 -13.11
N LEU A 57 -9.19 13.37 -12.69
CA LEU A 57 -8.12 12.96 -13.59
C LEU A 57 -8.64 11.96 -14.63
N THR A 58 -9.46 10.97 -14.24
CA THR A 58 -10.01 9.99 -15.18
C THR A 58 -10.83 10.64 -16.28
N ARG A 59 -11.51 11.75 -15.97
CA ARG A 59 -12.25 12.53 -16.97
C ARG A 59 -11.32 13.27 -17.93
N ILE A 60 -10.22 13.84 -17.42
CA ILE A 60 -9.20 14.48 -18.26
C ILE A 60 -8.63 13.46 -19.25
N LEU A 61 -8.22 12.29 -18.75
CA LEU A 61 -7.63 11.22 -19.55
C LEU A 61 -8.55 10.73 -20.66
N ARG A 62 -9.84 10.53 -20.36
CA ARG A 62 -10.85 10.16 -21.35
C ARG A 62 -11.03 11.22 -22.43
N CYS A 63 -11.04 12.50 -22.05
CA CYS A 63 -11.17 13.59 -23.02
C CYS A 63 -9.92 13.80 -23.88
N SER A 64 -8.74 13.40 -23.41
CA SER A 64 -7.49 13.48 -24.16
C SER A 64 -7.11 12.17 -24.84
N GLU A 65 -7.90 11.11 -24.68
CA GLU A 65 -7.61 9.74 -25.17
C GLU A 65 -6.20 9.27 -24.76
N GLN A 66 -5.79 9.63 -23.55
CA GLN A 66 -4.44 9.38 -23.04
C GLN A 66 -4.49 8.35 -21.93
N SER A 67 -3.61 7.35 -21.98
CA SER A 67 -3.49 6.39 -20.88
C SER A 67 -2.92 7.07 -19.62
N LEU A 68 -3.29 6.55 -18.45
CA LEU A 68 -2.79 7.06 -17.18
C LEU A 68 -1.26 7.05 -17.06
N ILE A 69 -0.59 6.06 -17.66
CA ILE A 69 0.88 5.94 -17.63
C ILE A 69 1.54 6.96 -18.55
N GLU A 70 0.98 7.17 -19.74
CA GLU A 70 1.45 8.24 -20.64
C GLU A 70 1.27 9.60 -19.98
N PHE A 71 0.19 9.78 -19.22
CA PHE A 71 -0.02 10.99 -18.43
C PHE A 71 1.11 11.20 -17.43
N PHE A 72 1.45 10.22 -16.58
CA PHE A 72 2.55 10.39 -15.63
C PHE A 72 3.90 10.67 -16.32
N ASN A 73 4.19 10.00 -17.44
CA ASN A 73 5.40 10.23 -18.21
C ASN A 73 5.49 11.66 -18.77
N LYS A 74 4.38 12.20 -19.30
CA LYS A 74 4.33 13.59 -19.79
C LYS A 74 4.26 14.60 -18.65
N MET A 75 3.57 14.28 -17.56
CA MET A 75 3.44 15.15 -16.39
C MET A 75 4.80 15.41 -15.73
N LYS A 76 5.68 14.41 -15.62
CA LYS A 76 7.06 14.62 -15.13
C LYS A 76 7.84 15.62 -15.98
N LYS A 77 7.79 15.45 -17.32
CA LYS A 77 8.40 16.41 -18.25
C LYS A 77 7.78 17.79 -18.12
N TRP A 78 6.46 17.86 -17.93
CA TRP A 78 5.73 19.10 -17.75
C TRP A 78 6.12 19.82 -16.45
N GLU A 79 6.27 19.09 -15.35
CA GLU A 79 6.73 19.62 -14.06
C GLU A 79 8.11 20.28 -14.20
N ASP A 80 9.01 19.66 -14.95
CA ASP A 80 10.35 20.20 -15.25
C ASP A 80 10.27 21.47 -16.12
N MET A 81 9.55 21.41 -17.24
CA MET A 81 9.41 22.56 -18.15
C MET A 81 8.72 23.75 -17.49
N ALA A 82 7.68 23.49 -16.68
CA ALA A 82 6.92 24.52 -15.97
C ALA A 82 7.53 24.93 -14.63
N ASN A 83 8.67 24.34 -14.25
CA ASN A 83 9.37 24.58 -12.98
C ASN A 83 8.43 24.52 -11.77
N LEU A 84 7.65 23.45 -11.67
CA LEU A 84 6.62 23.33 -10.62
C LEU A 84 7.25 23.12 -9.22
N PRO A 85 6.62 23.66 -8.15
CA PRO A 85 7.13 23.51 -6.78
C PRO A 85 7.26 22.05 -6.33
N SER A 86 8.22 21.77 -5.43
CA SER A 86 8.46 20.43 -4.86
C SER A 86 7.19 19.81 -4.26
N GLN A 87 6.42 20.61 -3.52
CA GLN A 87 5.15 20.17 -2.93
C GLN A 87 4.15 19.64 -3.97
N PHE A 88 4.13 20.22 -5.18
CA PHE A 88 3.24 19.74 -6.26
C PHE A 88 3.77 18.41 -6.84
N ARG A 89 5.08 18.34 -7.09
CA ARG A 89 5.74 17.13 -7.60
C ARG A 89 5.53 15.94 -6.67
N GLU A 90 5.70 16.13 -5.35
CA GLU A 90 5.43 15.10 -4.35
C GLU A 90 3.97 14.58 -4.40
N ARG A 91 3.00 15.45 -4.69
CA ARG A 91 1.59 15.04 -4.84
C ARG A 91 1.38 14.20 -6.10
N THR A 92 1.96 14.58 -7.23
CA THR A 92 1.90 13.81 -8.48
C THR A 92 2.59 12.45 -8.31
N GLU A 93 3.77 12.42 -7.69
CA GLU A 93 4.48 11.18 -7.39
C GLU A 93 3.69 10.27 -6.44
N ARG A 94 3.03 10.85 -5.42
CA ARG A 94 2.17 10.09 -4.50
C ARG A 94 0.98 9.49 -5.25
N LEU A 95 0.39 10.24 -6.19
CA LEU A 95 -0.69 9.77 -7.03
C LEU A 95 -0.25 8.60 -7.94
N GLU A 96 0.93 8.70 -8.55
CA GLU A 96 1.54 7.62 -9.36
C GLU A 96 1.85 6.38 -8.52
N ARG A 97 2.39 6.57 -7.30
CA ARG A 97 2.63 5.48 -6.34
C ARG A 97 1.33 4.78 -5.94
N ASN A 98 0.30 5.55 -5.60
CA ASN A 98 -1.03 5.03 -5.25
C ASN A 98 -1.61 4.20 -6.39
N PHE A 99 -1.55 4.72 -7.61
CA PHE A 99 -1.96 3.99 -8.81
C PHE A 99 -1.22 2.66 -8.94
N THR A 100 0.11 2.67 -8.82
CA THR A 100 0.93 1.46 -8.96
C THR A 100 0.54 0.40 -7.93
N VAL A 101 0.36 0.81 -6.67
CA VAL A 101 -0.08 -0.09 -5.59
C VAL A 101 -1.46 -0.68 -5.90
N SER A 102 -2.43 0.15 -6.30
CA SER A 102 -3.77 -0.31 -6.67
C SER A 102 -3.78 -1.27 -7.84
N ALA A 103 -3.00 -0.99 -8.89
CA ALA A 103 -2.88 -1.85 -10.06
C ALA A 103 -2.32 -3.23 -9.70
N VAL A 104 -1.32 -3.29 -8.82
CA VAL A 104 -0.76 -4.56 -8.33
C VAL A 104 -1.78 -5.32 -7.49
N ILE A 105 -2.53 -4.64 -6.61
CA ILE A 105 -3.56 -5.27 -5.79
C ILE A 105 -4.70 -5.80 -6.67
N PHE A 106 -5.17 -5.00 -7.63
CA PHE A 106 -6.22 -5.42 -8.56
C PHE A 106 -5.80 -6.64 -9.39
N LYS A 107 -4.55 -6.66 -9.88
CA LYS A 107 -3.97 -7.81 -10.57
C LYS A 107 -3.97 -9.08 -9.72
N LYS A 108 -3.83 -8.97 -8.39
CA LYS A 108 -3.92 -10.10 -7.45
C LYS A 108 -5.38 -10.44 -7.10
N TYR A 109 -6.28 -9.46 -7.08
CA TYR A 109 -7.69 -9.64 -6.75
C TYR A 109 -8.43 -10.56 -7.74
N GLU A 110 -8.19 -10.38 -9.05
CA GLU A 110 -8.89 -11.15 -10.10
C GLU A 110 -8.72 -12.68 -9.98
N PRO A 111 -7.51 -13.25 -9.92
CA PRO A 111 -7.34 -14.70 -9.76
C PRO A 111 -7.90 -15.23 -8.44
N ILE A 112 -7.75 -14.47 -7.34
CA ILE A 112 -8.35 -14.83 -6.04
C ILE A 112 -9.87 -14.95 -6.17
N PHE A 113 -10.50 -14.02 -6.88
CA PHE A 113 -11.95 -14.04 -7.05
C PHE A 113 -12.40 -15.21 -7.94
N GLN A 114 -11.66 -15.51 -9.01
CA GLN A 114 -11.93 -16.63 -9.92
C GLN A 114 -11.81 -18.00 -9.24
N ASP A 115 -10.94 -18.14 -8.23
CA ASP A 115 -10.83 -19.35 -7.42
C ASP A 115 -12.05 -19.56 -6.50
N ILE A 116 -12.80 -18.49 -6.18
CA ILE A 116 -14.01 -18.54 -5.35
C ILE A 116 -15.27 -18.68 -6.20
N PHE A 117 -15.36 -17.93 -7.31
CA PHE A 117 -16.55 -17.82 -8.14
C PHE A 117 -16.26 -18.19 -9.59
N ARG A 118 -17.08 -19.08 -10.15
CA ARG A 118 -17.06 -19.35 -11.60
C ARG A 118 -17.77 -18.22 -12.34
N TYR A 119 -17.07 -17.60 -13.28
CA TYR A 119 -17.71 -16.71 -14.25
C TYR A 119 -18.63 -17.53 -15.17
N PRO A 120 -19.92 -17.16 -15.30
CA PRO A 120 -20.76 -17.77 -16.33
C PRO A 120 -20.14 -17.48 -17.70
N GLN A 121 -19.98 -18.50 -18.55
CA GLN A 121 -19.40 -18.33 -19.89
C GLN A 121 -20.34 -17.60 -20.88
N ASP A 122 -21.58 -17.29 -20.48
CA ASP A 122 -22.54 -16.51 -21.25
C ASP A 122 -23.54 -15.84 -20.28
N ASP A 123 -23.40 -14.54 -20.04
CA ASP A 123 -24.51 -13.76 -19.47
C ASP A 123 -25.54 -13.57 -20.59
N GLN A 124 -26.54 -14.46 -20.67
CA GLN A 124 -27.70 -14.19 -21.51
C GLN A 124 -28.31 -12.84 -21.08
N PRO A 125 -28.53 -11.89 -22.01
CA PRO A 125 -29.08 -10.59 -21.66
C PRO A 125 -30.42 -10.76 -20.93
N ARG A 126 -30.56 -10.10 -19.79
CA ARG A 126 -31.73 -10.22 -18.90
C ARG A 126 -33.01 -10.02 -19.70
N GLN A 127 -33.84 -11.07 -19.83
CA GLN A 127 -35.18 -10.94 -20.39
C GLN A 127 -36.01 -9.99 -19.51
N GLN A 128 -36.52 -8.89 -20.07
CA GLN A 128 -37.48 -8.01 -19.41
C GLN A 128 -38.81 -8.75 -19.20
N ARG A 129 -38.95 -9.50 -18.11
CA ARG A 129 -40.24 -10.07 -17.71
C ARG A 129 -41.03 -9.08 -16.87
N GLY A 130 -42.26 -8.81 -17.31
CA GLY A 130 -43.17 -7.83 -16.74
C GLY A 130 -43.63 -8.13 -15.29
N ARG A 131 -43.85 -7.03 -14.55
CA ARG A 131 -44.70 -6.87 -13.37
C ARG A 131 -44.76 -8.04 -12.37
N LYS A 132 -43.71 -8.15 -11.55
CA LYS A 132 -43.77 -8.24 -10.07
C LYS A 132 -42.36 -7.89 -9.55
N LYS A 133 -42.24 -6.85 -8.72
CA LYS A 133 -40.98 -6.32 -8.14
C LYS A 133 -40.30 -7.35 -7.21
N ARG A 134 -39.87 -8.50 -7.72
CA ARG A 134 -38.95 -9.38 -7.00
C ARG A 134 -37.54 -8.86 -7.30
N ARG A 135 -36.92 -8.19 -6.31
CA ARG A 135 -35.53 -7.72 -6.44
C ARG A 135 -34.67 -8.94 -6.80
N GLN A 136 -33.92 -8.84 -7.90
CA GLN A 136 -33.13 -9.95 -8.42
C GLN A 136 -31.87 -10.17 -7.57
N PRO A 137 -31.43 -11.41 -7.37
CA PRO A 137 -30.12 -11.69 -6.76
C PRO A 137 -28.98 -11.03 -7.53
N CYS A 138 -27.92 -10.66 -6.82
CA CYS A 138 -26.72 -10.11 -7.45
C CYS A 138 -26.04 -11.17 -8.34
N THR A 139 -25.49 -10.74 -9.48
CA THR A 139 -24.69 -11.59 -10.37
C THR A 139 -23.25 -11.72 -9.85
N VAL A 140 -22.50 -12.70 -10.37
CA VAL A 140 -21.07 -12.87 -10.06
C VAL A 140 -20.27 -11.60 -10.41
N SER A 141 -20.59 -10.96 -11.54
CA SER A 141 -19.98 -9.70 -11.96
C SER A 141 -20.33 -8.53 -11.02
N GLU A 142 -21.58 -8.44 -10.55
CA GLU A 142 -21.98 -7.43 -9.57
C GLU A 142 -21.27 -7.64 -8.21
N VAL A 143 -21.07 -8.89 -7.79
CA VAL A 143 -20.30 -9.21 -6.57
C VAL A 143 -18.83 -8.85 -6.73
N PHE A 144 -18.22 -9.13 -7.90
CA PHE A 144 -16.84 -8.74 -8.22
C PHE A 144 -16.65 -7.22 -8.10
N GLN A 145 -17.52 -6.45 -8.75
CA GLN A 145 -17.46 -4.98 -8.68
C GLN A 145 -17.71 -4.47 -7.25
N PHE A 146 -18.71 -5.03 -6.54
CA PHE A 146 -19.02 -4.64 -5.17
C PHE A 146 -17.84 -4.88 -4.22
N CYS A 147 -17.20 -6.04 -4.28
CA CYS A 147 -16.05 -6.36 -3.46
C CYS A 147 -14.88 -5.41 -3.72
N TRP A 148 -14.59 -5.07 -4.97
CA TRP A 148 -13.55 -4.10 -5.30
C TRP A 148 -13.89 -2.69 -4.80
N VAL A 149 -15.13 -2.22 -5.04
CA VAL A 149 -15.61 -0.92 -4.59
C VAL A 149 -15.57 -0.81 -3.06
N LEU A 150 -16.01 -1.86 -2.36
CA LEU A 150 -15.94 -1.93 -0.90
C LEU A 150 -14.50 -1.89 -0.40
N PHE A 151 -13.59 -2.61 -1.06
CA PHE A 151 -12.16 -2.60 -0.74
C PHE A 151 -11.54 -1.20 -0.91
N VAL A 152 -11.76 -0.52 -2.04
CA VAL A 152 -11.15 0.81 -2.28
C VAL A 152 -11.78 1.89 -1.39
N HIS A 153 -13.07 1.76 -1.05
CA HIS A 153 -13.72 2.62 -0.07
C HIS A 153 -13.14 2.39 1.34
N ALA A 154 -12.85 1.14 1.71
CA ALA A 154 -12.20 0.81 2.99
C ALA A 154 -10.75 1.31 3.05
N LYS A 155 -10.03 1.16 1.94
CA LYS A 155 -8.65 1.63 1.79
C LYS A 155 -8.52 3.16 1.91
N GLY A 156 -9.55 3.90 1.50
CA GLY A 156 -9.54 5.36 1.43
C GLY A 156 -10.03 6.09 2.68
N LEU A 157 -10.59 5.41 3.68
CA LEU A 157 -11.26 6.07 4.81
C LEU A 157 -10.49 5.98 6.13
N PRO A 158 -10.48 7.07 6.90
CA PRO A 158 -10.06 7.02 8.29
C PRO A 158 -11.16 6.48 9.25
N GLU A 159 -10.74 5.75 10.29
CA GLU A 159 -11.60 4.92 11.16
C GLU A 159 -11.75 5.46 12.60
N ASP A 160 -12.95 5.29 13.18
CA ASP A 160 -13.30 5.67 14.56
C ASP A 160 -13.68 4.42 15.38
N PHE A 161 -13.63 4.55 16.71
CA PHE A 161 -13.19 3.57 17.71
C PHE A 161 -14.26 2.65 18.36
N GLN A 162 -13.76 1.77 19.25
CA GLN A 162 -14.26 0.53 19.87
C GLN A 162 -15.56 0.60 20.73
N SER A 163 -16.22 -0.57 20.85
CA SER A 163 -17.07 -0.94 21.99
C SER A 163 -16.47 -2.17 22.71
N LYS A 164 -16.37 -2.10 24.04
CA LYS A 164 -16.12 -3.24 24.93
C LYS A 164 -17.47 -3.79 25.38
N ASP A 165 -17.87 -4.91 24.78
CA ASP A 165 -18.65 -6.00 25.36
C ASP A 165 -19.06 -6.94 24.22
N TYR A 166 -18.32 -8.04 24.03
CA TYR A 166 -18.62 -9.03 22.98
C TYR A 166 -18.86 -10.41 23.59
N LYS A 167 -20.06 -10.96 23.37
CA LYS A 167 -20.37 -12.38 23.55
C LYS A 167 -20.30 -13.09 22.20
N LEU A 168 -19.78 -14.31 22.24
CA LEU A 168 -19.68 -15.23 21.11
C LEU A 168 -21.08 -15.59 20.57
N SER A 169 -21.25 -15.45 19.25
CA SER A 169 -22.37 -16.02 18.48
C SER A 169 -21.80 -16.97 17.42
N SER A 170 -22.59 -17.95 16.99
CA SER A 170 -22.20 -19.01 16.05
C SER A 170 -21.78 -18.42 14.70
N ASP A 171 -20.48 -18.21 14.53
CA ASP A 171 -19.93 -17.62 13.31
C ASP A 171 -20.12 -18.57 12.11
N PRO A 172 -20.59 -18.07 10.96
CA PRO A 172 -20.61 -18.85 9.73
C PRO A 172 -19.19 -19.27 9.31
N PRO A 173 -19.04 -20.36 8.54
CA PRO A 173 -17.72 -20.85 8.13
C PRO A 173 -16.93 -19.76 7.39
N CYS A 174 -15.69 -19.53 7.82
CA CYS A 174 -14.83 -18.49 7.28
C CYS A 174 -13.79 -19.09 6.33
N ILE A 175 -13.81 -18.66 5.06
CA ILE A 175 -12.90 -19.17 4.02
C ILE A 175 -11.47 -18.60 4.09
N ILE A 176 -11.16 -17.74 5.07
CA ILE A 176 -9.86 -17.03 5.17
C ILE A 176 -8.69 -18.00 5.18
N GLU A 177 -8.77 -19.10 5.92
CA GLU A 177 -7.68 -20.09 5.99
C GLU A 177 -7.42 -20.71 4.62
N LYS A 178 -8.49 -21.03 3.89
CA LYS A 178 -8.38 -21.61 2.55
C LYS A 178 -7.76 -20.61 1.57
N LEU A 179 -8.21 -19.35 1.58
CA LEU A 179 -7.65 -18.29 0.74
C LEU A 179 -6.18 -18.03 1.07
N CYS A 180 -5.82 -18.02 2.36
CA CYS A 180 -4.43 -17.89 2.78
C CYS A 180 -3.58 -19.06 2.26
N SER A 181 -4.08 -20.30 2.32
CA SER A 181 -3.35 -21.46 1.78
C SER A 181 -3.17 -21.42 0.26
N LEU A 182 -4.11 -20.84 -0.48
CA LEU A 182 -4.08 -20.77 -1.94
C LEU A 182 -3.23 -19.61 -2.47
N HIS A 183 -3.08 -18.54 -1.70
CA HIS A 183 -2.47 -17.28 -2.14
C HIS A 183 -1.32 -16.79 -1.26
N ASP A 184 -0.69 -17.73 -0.56
CA ASP A 184 0.44 -17.51 0.35
C ASP A 184 0.14 -16.49 1.46
N GLY A 185 -1.12 -16.39 1.90
CA GLY A 185 -1.55 -15.44 2.92
C GLY A 185 -1.13 -15.86 4.34
N LEU A 186 -0.88 -14.87 5.19
CA LEU A 186 -0.59 -15.09 6.61
C LEU A 186 -1.89 -15.15 7.41
N VAL A 187 -2.30 -16.37 7.78
CA VAL A 187 -3.61 -16.65 8.42
C VAL A 187 -3.86 -15.80 9.66
N LEU A 188 -2.87 -15.70 10.56
CA LEU A 188 -3.01 -14.92 11.80
C LEU A 188 -3.17 -13.42 11.53
N GLU A 189 -2.42 -12.88 10.56
CA GLU A 189 -2.54 -11.48 10.17
C GLU A 189 -3.89 -11.21 9.50
N ALA A 190 -4.32 -12.07 8.57
CA ALA A 190 -5.61 -11.95 7.90
C ALA A 190 -6.78 -12.02 8.89
N LYS A 191 -6.73 -12.91 9.88
CA LYS A 191 -7.72 -12.96 10.98
C LYS A 191 -7.68 -11.70 11.83
N GLY A 192 -6.49 -11.19 12.15
CA GLY A 192 -6.33 -9.94 12.89
C GLY A 192 -6.91 -8.73 12.15
N ILE A 193 -6.67 -8.61 10.84
CA ILE A 193 -7.24 -7.57 9.99
C ILE A 193 -8.77 -7.73 9.91
N LYS A 194 -9.29 -8.95 9.74
CA LYS A 194 -10.73 -9.19 9.76
C LYS A 194 -11.36 -8.67 11.07
N GLU A 195 -10.79 -9.02 12.21
CA GLU A 195 -11.38 -8.73 13.51
C GLU A 195 -11.25 -7.26 13.92
N HIS A 196 -10.08 -6.67 13.72
CA HIS A 196 -9.74 -5.36 14.28
C HIS A 196 -9.87 -4.20 13.29
N PHE A 197 -10.04 -4.48 12.00
CA PHE A 197 -10.18 -3.44 10.96
C PHE A 197 -11.47 -3.65 10.18
N TRP A 198 -11.60 -4.78 9.48
CA TRP A 198 -12.74 -5.01 8.59
C TRP A 198 -14.08 -5.05 9.32
N LYS A 199 -14.21 -5.80 10.41
CA LYS A 199 -15.48 -5.88 11.16
C LYS A 199 -15.92 -4.51 11.70
N PRO A 200 -15.08 -3.73 12.42
CA PRO A 200 -15.40 -2.35 12.82
C PRO A 200 -15.79 -1.46 11.65
N TYR A 201 -15.05 -1.53 10.54
CA TYR A 201 -15.33 -0.73 9.36
C TYR A 201 -16.70 -1.04 8.74
N ILE A 202 -17.05 -2.32 8.61
CA ILE A 202 -18.37 -2.71 8.10
C ILE A 202 -19.50 -2.22 9.02
N ARG A 203 -19.31 -2.26 10.35
CA ARG A 203 -20.26 -1.65 11.31
C ARG A 203 -20.45 -0.16 11.05
N LYS A 204 -19.36 0.60 10.85
CA LYS A 204 -19.42 2.02 10.49
C LYS A 204 -20.23 2.28 9.22
N LEU A 205 -20.17 1.38 8.24
CA LEU A 205 -20.98 1.50 7.02
C LEU A 205 -22.47 1.22 7.28
N PHE A 206 -22.81 0.32 8.20
CA PHE A 206 -24.18 0.13 8.68
C PHE A 206 -24.68 1.37 9.43
N ASP A 207 -23.88 1.92 10.36
CA ASP A 207 -24.21 3.13 11.12
C ASP A 207 -24.50 4.33 10.19
N LYS A 208 -23.65 4.50 9.17
CA LYS A 208 -23.80 5.54 8.14
C LYS A 208 -24.93 5.25 7.13
N LYS A 209 -25.62 4.11 7.26
CA LYS A 209 -26.67 3.63 6.35
C LYS A 209 -26.19 3.49 4.89
N LEU A 210 -24.89 3.28 4.71
CA LEU A 210 -24.28 2.96 3.42
C LEU A 210 -24.44 1.46 3.09
N LEU A 211 -24.49 0.61 4.12
CA LEU A 211 -24.87 -0.80 4.02
C LEU A 211 -26.24 -1.05 4.66
N LYS A 212 -27.02 -1.93 4.04
CA LYS A 212 -28.27 -2.48 4.59
C LYS A 212 -28.11 -3.99 4.84
N GLY A 213 -28.75 -4.54 5.86
CA GLY A 213 -28.54 -5.94 6.26
C GLY A 213 -28.69 -6.13 7.76
N LYS A 214 -28.09 -7.20 8.28
CA LYS A 214 -28.05 -7.56 9.69
C LYS A 214 -26.73 -7.08 10.29
N GLU A 215 -26.79 -6.00 11.04
CA GLU A 215 -25.62 -5.34 11.63
C GLU A 215 -24.99 -6.21 12.73
N GLU A 216 -25.82 -6.92 13.50
CA GLU A 216 -25.41 -7.72 14.65
C GLU A 216 -24.38 -8.81 14.31
N ASN A 217 -24.48 -9.37 13.09
CA ASN A 217 -23.59 -10.42 12.59
C ASN A 217 -22.88 -10.03 11.28
N LEU A 218 -23.04 -8.79 10.82
CA LEU A 218 -22.47 -8.27 9.57
C LEU A 218 -22.83 -9.14 8.35
N THR A 219 -24.10 -9.53 8.21
CA THR A 219 -24.58 -10.36 7.10
C THR A 219 -25.73 -9.70 6.33
N GLY A 220 -26.16 -10.34 5.24
CA GLY A 220 -27.37 -9.94 4.49
C GLY A 220 -27.22 -8.70 3.60
N PHE A 221 -26.05 -8.08 3.53
CA PHE A 221 -25.81 -6.94 2.64
C PHE A 221 -25.72 -7.30 1.16
N LEU A 222 -25.51 -8.59 0.83
CA LEU A 222 -25.64 -9.14 -0.52
C LEU A 222 -27.06 -9.62 -0.84
N ASP A 223 -28.00 -9.54 0.10
CA ASP A 223 -29.37 -9.98 -0.16
C ASP A 223 -29.99 -9.09 -1.25
N PRO A 224 -30.84 -9.66 -2.14
CA PRO A 224 -31.52 -8.89 -3.20
C PRO A 224 -32.25 -7.64 -2.68
N GLY A 225 -32.75 -7.74 -1.43
CA GLY A 225 -33.39 -6.65 -0.69
C GLY A 225 -32.49 -5.45 -0.43
N ASN A 226 -31.20 -5.66 -0.24
CA ASN A 226 -30.27 -4.69 0.35
C ASN A 226 -29.20 -4.23 -0.64
N PHE A 227 -28.76 -5.14 -1.51
CA PHE A 227 -27.58 -4.96 -2.36
C PHE A 227 -27.65 -3.73 -3.25
N GLY A 228 -28.73 -3.57 -4.03
CA GLY A 228 -28.82 -2.49 -5.02
C GLY A 228 -28.78 -1.08 -4.41
N ASP A 229 -29.36 -0.89 -3.24
CA ASP A 229 -29.32 0.40 -2.53
C ASP A 229 -27.93 0.62 -1.89
N SER A 230 -27.37 -0.43 -1.29
CA SER A 230 -26.05 -0.38 -0.64
C SER A 230 -24.93 -0.11 -1.64
N PHE A 231 -24.95 -0.79 -2.79
CA PHE A 231 -23.96 -0.62 -3.85
C PHE A 231 -23.98 0.81 -4.41
N LYS A 232 -25.16 1.39 -4.63
CA LYS A 232 -25.29 2.79 -5.06
C LYS A 232 -24.78 3.77 -4.00
N ALA A 233 -25.11 3.54 -2.73
CA ALA A 233 -24.70 4.40 -1.64
C ALA A 233 -23.17 4.41 -1.47
N ILE A 234 -22.52 3.24 -1.49
CA ILE A 234 -21.06 3.14 -1.40
C ILE A 234 -20.38 3.78 -2.62
N ASN A 235 -20.86 3.53 -3.83
CA ASN A 235 -20.29 4.15 -5.03
C ASN A 235 -20.33 5.68 -4.97
N LYS A 236 -21.45 6.25 -4.51
CA LYS A 236 -21.60 7.69 -4.34
C LYS A 236 -20.64 8.23 -3.28
N ALA A 237 -20.58 7.58 -2.11
CA ALA A 237 -19.67 7.99 -1.03
C ALA A 237 -18.18 7.93 -1.48
N TYR A 238 -17.81 6.89 -2.24
CA TYR A 238 -16.47 6.77 -2.80
C TYR A 238 -16.16 7.87 -3.83
N GLU A 239 -17.11 8.19 -4.72
CA GLU A 239 -16.95 9.26 -5.71
C GLU A 239 -16.75 10.63 -5.05
N GLU A 240 -17.55 10.96 -4.03
CA GLU A 240 -17.41 12.18 -3.24
C GLU A 240 -16.03 12.25 -2.56
N TYR A 241 -15.58 11.13 -1.97
CA TYR A 241 -14.24 11.03 -1.39
C TYR A 241 -13.16 11.29 -2.44
N VAL A 242 -13.12 10.55 -3.55
CA VAL A 242 -12.10 10.68 -4.61
C VAL A 242 -12.03 12.10 -5.14
N LEU A 243 -13.18 12.74 -5.36
CA LEU A 243 -13.24 14.12 -5.82
C LEU A 243 -12.67 15.11 -4.80
N SER A 244 -12.95 14.90 -3.51
CA SER A 244 -12.45 15.77 -2.42
C SER A 244 -10.95 15.64 -2.16
N VAL A 245 -10.39 14.44 -2.23
CA VAL A 245 -8.93 14.22 -2.04
C VAL A 245 -8.14 14.39 -3.34
N GLY A 246 -8.82 14.48 -4.48
CA GLY A 246 -8.21 14.63 -5.79
C GLY A 246 -7.41 13.42 -6.27
N ASN A 247 -7.69 12.24 -5.73
CA ASN A 247 -6.99 11.00 -6.03
C ASN A 247 -7.52 10.36 -7.32
N LEU A 248 -6.90 9.25 -7.75
CA LEU A 248 -7.40 8.45 -8.87
C LEU A 248 -8.68 7.72 -8.44
N ASP A 249 -9.69 7.69 -9.33
CA ASP A 249 -10.84 6.80 -9.17
C ASP A 249 -10.42 5.36 -9.49
N GLU A 250 -10.18 4.56 -8.45
CA GLU A 250 -9.71 3.17 -8.59
C GLU A 250 -10.79 2.25 -9.18
N ARG A 251 -12.01 2.73 -9.45
CA ARG A 251 -13.01 1.94 -10.21
C ARG A 251 -12.67 1.86 -11.69
N ILE A 252 -11.72 2.66 -12.18
CA ILE A 252 -11.22 2.57 -13.56
C ILE A 252 -10.76 1.14 -13.91
N PHE A 253 -10.24 0.37 -12.95
CA PHE A 253 -9.85 -1.03 -13.13
C PHE A 253 -11.01 -1.97 -13.49
N LEU A 254 -12.26 -1.59 -13.18
CA LEU A 254 -13.46 -2.39 -13.47
C LEU A 254 -13.97 -2.20 -14.91
N GLY A 255 -13.50 -1.17 -15.62
CA GLY A 255 -13.97 -0.85 -16.97
C GLY A 255 -13.66 -1.94 -18.01
N GLU A 256 -14.49 -2.05 -19.05
CA GLU A 256 -14.28 -2.98 -20.17
C GLU A 256 -13.03 -2.60 -21.00
N ASP A 257 -12.71 -1.30 -21.02
CA ASP A 257 -11.56 -0.70 -21.71
C ASP A 257 -10.41 -0.33 -20.75
N ALA A 258 -10.42 -0.87 -19.52
CA ALA A 258 -9.40 -0.58 -18.50
C ALA A 258 -7.97 -0.82 -19.01
N ASP A 259 -7.76 -1.81 -19.88
CA ASP A 259 -6.45 -2.07 -20.47
C ASP A 259 -5.94 -0.95 -21.38
N GLU A 260 -6.84 -0.26 -22.06
CA GLU A 260 -6.53 0.85 -22.96
C GLU A 260 -6.44 2.17 -22.17
N GLU A 261 -7.39 2.41 -21.24
CA GLU A 261 -7.43 3.63 -20.41
C GLU A 261 -6.28 3.70 -19.38
N ILE A 262 -5.85 2.56 -18.85
CA ILE A 262 -4.84 2.46 -17.79
C ILE A 262 -3.49 2.01 -18.36
N GLY A 263 -3.51 1.25 -19.45
CA GLY A 263 -2.38 0.47 -19.94
C GLY A 263 -2.23 -0.88 -19.24
N THR A 264 -3.25 -1.43 -18.56
CA THR A 264 -3.14 -2.69 -17.79
C THR A 264 -3.21 -3.97 -18.64
N LEU A 265 -2.72 -5.08 -18.06
CA LEU A 265 -2.43 -6.37 -18.70
C LEU A 265 -3.63 -7.28 -19.00
N ARG A 266 -4.88 -6.90 -18.71
CA ARG A 266 -6.02 -7.84 -18.54
C ARG A 266 -6.29 -8.69 -19.78
N ARG A 267 -6.04 -8.19 -20.99
CA ARG A 267 -6.31 -8.91 -22.26
C ARG A 267 -5.06 -9.33 -23.06
N CYS A 268 -3.85 -8.90 -22.66
CA CYS A 268 -2.61 -9.22 -23.39
C CYS A 268 -2.11 -10.67 -23.21
N LEU A 269 -2.62 -11.43 -22.24
CA LEU A 269 -2.17 -12.81 -22.00
C LEU A 269 -3.16 -13.88 -22.49
N ASN A 270 -4.39 -13.50 -22.85
CA ASN A 270 -5.46 -14.46 -23.17
C ASN A 270 -6.07 -14.34 -24.57
N THR A 271 -5.42 -13.65 -25.52
CA THR A 271 -5.83 -13.68 -26.93
C THR A 271 -4.69 -14.12 -27.83
N ASN A 272 -4.62 -15.43 -28.12
CA ASN A 272 -3.81 -15.98 -29.21
C ASN A 272 -4.42 -15.69 -30.61
N SER A 273 -5.18 -14.60 -30.77
CA SER A 273 -5.84 -14.30 -32.04
C SER A 273 -6.05 -12.80 -32.21
N GLY A 274 -5.16 -12.16 -32.97
CA GLY A 274 -5.32 -10.79 -33.45
C GLY A 274 -3.99 -10.09 -33.66
N MET A 275 -3.81 -9.51 -34.85
CA MET A 275 -2.65 -8.69 -35.20
C MET A 275 -2.56 -7.48 -34.24
N GLU A 276 -1.52 -7.42 -33.39
CA GLU A 276 -1.33 -6.31 -32.43
C GLU A 276 -1.04 -5.01 -33.21
N THR A 277 -1.79 -3.93 -32.92
CA THR A 277 -1.54 -2.60 -33.50
C THR A 277 -0.29 -1.97 -32.89
N ALA A 278 0.43 -1.12 -33.65
CA ALA A 278 1.66 -0.47 -33.20
C ALA A 278 1.47 0.36 -31.90
N GLU A 279 0.30 0.99 -31.75
CA GLU A 279 -0.07 1.72 -30.54
C GLU A 279 -0.20 0.80 -29.31
N ARG A 280 -0.80 -0.38 -29.46
CA ARG A 280 -0.90 -1.38 -28.36
C ARG A 280 0.46 -1.92 -27.96
N VAL A 281 1.36 -2.14 -28.91
CA VAL A 281 2.75 -2.56 -28.63
C VAL A 281 3.51 -1.48 -27.85
N GLN A 282 3.32 -0.20 -28.22
CA GLN A 282 3.95 0.92 -27.54
C GLN A 282 3.42 1.11 -26.11
N VAL A 283 2.11 0.98 -25.89
CA VAL A 283 1.50 1.04 -24.54
C VAL A 283 2.02 -0.10 -23.66
N LYS A 284 2.12 -1.32 -24.19
CA LYS A 284 2.70 -2.49 -23.51
C LYS A 284 4.17 -2.29 -23.15
N TYR A 285 4.96 -1.70 -24.05
CA TYR A 285 6.35 -1.33 -23.77
C TYR A 285 6.46 -0.25 -22.69
N ASN A 286 5.65 0.81 -22.77
CA ASN A 286 5.60 1.89 -21.79
C ASN A 286 5.17 1.38 -20.40
N LEU A 287 4.22 0.44 -20.34
CA LEU A 287 3.78 -0.24 -19.13
C LEU A 287 4.90 -1.08 -18.51
N GLN A 288 5.56 -1.90 -19.33
CA GLN A 288 6.66 -2.74 -18.88
C GLN A 288 7.81 -1.88 -18.35
N GLN A 289 8.17 -0.82 -19.07
CA GLN A 289 9.15 0.17 -18.63
C GLN A 289 8.70 0.92 -17.37
N HIS A 290 7.41 1.23 -17.22
CA HIS A 290 6.88 1.87 -16.03
C HIS A 290 7.03 0.96 -14.81
N PHE A 291 6.61 -0.30 -14.89
CA PHE A 291 6.81 -1.27 -13.81
C PHE A 291 8.28 -1.61 -13.56
N ASP A 292 9.12 -1.60 -14.60
CA ASP A 292 10.56 -1.82 -14.47
C ASP A 292 11.34 -0.59 -13.98
N ARG A 293 10.82 0.63 -14.16
CA ARG A 293 11.33 1.86 -13.52
C ARG A 293 10.82 1.98 -12.09
N THR A 294 9.59 1.54 -11.84
CA THR A 294 8.97 1.45 -10.52
C THR A 294 9.43 0.19 -9.76
N LYS A 295 10.62 -0.34 -10.11
CA LYS A 295 11.38 -1.34 -9.34
C LYS A 295 11.55 -0.97 -7.87
N SER A 296 11.24 0.27 -7.48
CA SER A 296 11.00 0.68 -6.09
C SER A 296 10.01 -0.21 -5.32
N LEU A 297 9.15 -1.01 -5.96
CA LEU A 297 8.30 -1.97 -5.24
C LEU A 297 8.91 -3.39 -5.14
N ARG A 298 10.03 -3.65 -5.82
CA ARG A 298 10.74 -4.92 -5.75
C ARG A 298 11.87 -4.80 -4.73
N ILE A 299 11.95 -5.79 -3.84
CA ILE A 299 13.04 -5.89 -2.86
C ILE A 299 14.35 -6.06 -3.63
N SER A 300 15.22 -5.04 -3.60
CA SER A 300 16.59 -5.13 -4.08
C SER A 300 17.52 -4.80 -2.92
N THR A 301 18.49 -5.67 -2.67
CA THR A 301 19.53 -5.41 -1.66
C THR A 301 20.59 -4.50 -2.29
N PRO A 302 20.88 -3.33 -1.70
CA PRO A 302 21.77 -2.35 -2.34
C PRO A 302 23.25 -2.76 -2.36
N LEU A 303 23.67 -3.76 -1.56
CA LEU A 303 25.09 -3.90 -1.20
C LEU A 303 25.85 -5.09 -1.82
N THR A 304 25.23 -5.99 -2.58
CA THR A 304 25.99 -7.14 -3.12
C THR A 304 25.75 -7.45 -4.59
N GLY A 305 24.79 -6.81 -5.27
CA GLY A 305 24.44 -7.15 -6.66
C GLY A 305 24.01 -8.61 -6.85
N ARG A 306 23.89 -9.38 -5.76
CA ARG A 306 23.54 -10.80 -5.76
C ARG A 306 22.03 -10.92 -5.72
N LYS A 307 21.45 -11.50 -6.77
CA LYS A 307 20.04 -11.88 -6.82
C LYS A 307 19.83 -13.11 -5.92
N TYR A 308 19.46 -12.89 -4.66
CA TYR A 308 19.13 -13.98 -3.72
C TYR A 308 17.71 -14.54 -3.91
N ILE A 309 16.87 -13.86 -4.70
CA ILE A 309 15.53 -14.33 -5.06
C ILE A 309 15.60 -14.87 -6.48
N LYS A 310 15.30 -16.17 -6.62
CA LYS A 310 15.24 -16.85 -7.92
C LYS A 310 14.08 -16.26 -8.72
N GLU A 311 14.38 -15.50 -9.77
CA GLU A 311 13.39 -15.01 -10.74
C GLU A 311 12.88 -16.20 -11.55
N SER A 312 11.81 -16.83 -11.10
CA SER A 312 11.22 -17.95 -11.82
C SER A 312 9.69 -18.02 -11.67
N ASN A 313 8.99 -16.92 -11.99
CA ASN A 313 7.65 -16.97 -12.59
C ASN A 313 7.17 -15.56 -13.03
N PRO A 314 6.72 -15.32 -14.28
CA PRO A 314 6.04 -14.07 -14.68
C PRO A 314 4.73 -13.78 -13.91
N TYR A 315 4.23 -14.74 -13.13
CA TYR A 315 3.03 -14.61 -12.28
C TYR A 315 3.33 -14.15 -10.84
N VAL A 316 4.59 -13.96 -10.44
CA VAL A 316 4.90 -13.46 -9.09
C VAL A 316 4.65 -11.94 -9.02
N THR A 317 3.62 -11.54 -8.28
CA THR A 317 3.32 -10.12 -8.03
C THR A 317 4.22 -9.54 -6.92
N PRO A 318 4.50 -8.23 -6.89
CA PRO A 318 5.20 -7.59 -5.76
C PRO A 318 4.57 -7.90 -4.39
N VAL A 319 3.23 -8.03 -4.33
CA VAL A 319 2.54 -8.46 -3.11
C VAL A 319 2.97 -9.87 -2.70
N SER A 320 3.01 -10.83 -3.61
CA SER A 320 3.47 -12.19 -3.31
C SER A 320 4.94 -12.23 -2.84
N VAL A 321 5.82 -11.39 -3.41
CA VAL A 321 7.23 -11.27 -2.95
C VAL A 321 7.32 -10.72 -1.53
N ALA A 322 6.55 -9.66 -1.23
CA ALA A 322 6.48 -9.09 0.10
C ALA A 322 5.94 -10.10 1.12
N THR A 323 4.84 -10.79 0.79
CA THR A 323 4.25 -11.80 1.68
C THR A 323 5.19 -12.98 1.91
N TYR A 324 5.93 -13.44 0.89
CA TYR A 324 6.95 -14.49 1.05
C TYR A 324 8.07 -14.05 1.99
N SER A 325 8.60 -12.83 1.81
CA SER A 325 9.67 -12.29 2.66
C SER A 325 9.21 -12.16 4.11
N LEU A 326 7.98 -11.69 4.31
CA LEU A 326 7.36 -11.57 5.62
C LEU A 326 7.10 -12.94 6.28
N SER A 327 6.65 -13.92 5.50
CA SER A 327 6.48 -15.31 5.96
C SER A 327 7.82 -15.88 6.45
N ARG A 328 8.90 -15.68 5.68
CA ARG A 328 10.24 -16.12 6.07
C ARG A 328 10.70 -15.45 7.38
N LEU A 329 10.46 -14.15 7.54
CA LEU A 329 10.77 -13.42 8.77
C LEU A 329 10.01 -14.02 9.96
N HIS A 330 8.69 -14.23 9.84
CA HIS A 330 7.90 -14.85 10.90
C HIS A 330 8.39 -16.25 11.24
N THR A 331 8.70 -17.09 10.25
CA THR A 331 9.27 -18.42 10.48
C THR A 331 10.59 -18.35 11.26
N MET A 332 11.47 -17.40 10.94
CA MET A 332 12.75 -17.21 11.65
C MET A 332 12.60 -16.79 13.12
N LEU A 333 11.52 -16.07 13.44
CA LEU A 333 11.22 -15.52 14.77
C LEU A 333 10.21 -16.36 15.56
N THR A 334 9.61 -17.38 14.94
CA THR A 334 8.59 -18.22 15.57
C THR A 334 9.17 -18.94 16.80
N GLY A 335 8.45 -18.87 17.93
CA GLY A 335 8.84 -19.50 19.19
C GLY A 335 9.90 -18.72 20.00
N GLN A 336 10.41 -17.60 19.48
CA GLN A 336 11.33 -16.74 20.20
C GLN A 336 10.58 -15.70 21.05
N LYS A 337 11.18 -15.30 22.17
CA LYS A 337 10.65 -14.26 23.08
C LYS A 337 11.25 -12.90 22.73
N ASN A 338 10.55 -11.83 23.06
CA ASN A 338 11.08 -10.47 22.96
C ASN A 338 11.96 -10.15 24.19
N ALA A 339 12.90 -11.03 24.48
CA ALA A 339 13.81 -10.97 25.61
C ALA A 339 15.10 -11.74 25.25
N PRO A 340 16.21 -11.51 25.97
CA PRO A 340 17.40 -12.32 25.83
C PRO A 340 17.10 -13.82 25.99
N SER A 341 17.79 -14.66 25.23
CA SER A 341 17.78 -16.11 25.47
C SER A 341 18.51 -16.43 26.78
N GLU A 342 18.27 -17.60 27.36
CA GLU A 342 18.99 -18.03 28.56
C GLU A 342 20.51 -18.06 28.33
N ASN A 343 20.96 -18.43 27.14
CA ASN A 343 22.35 -18.40 26.73
C ASN A 343 22.87 -16.96 26.68
N LEU A 344 22.12 -16.04 26.04
CA LEU A 344 22.50 -14.63 25.99
C LEU A 344 22.59 -14.03 27.40
N GLU A 345 21.63 -14.31 28.30
CA GLU A 345 21.70 -13.85 29.69
C GLU A 345 22.97 -14.32 30.41
N GLN A 346 23.36 -15.59 30.22
CA GLN A 346 24.60 -16.11 30.80
C GLN A 346 25.83 -15.39 30.24
N ILE A 347 25.86 -15.12 28.94
CA ILE A 347 26.96 -14.39 28.30
C ILE A 347 27.06 -12.96 28.84
N LEU A 348 25.94 -12.25 28.99
CA LEU A 348 25.92 -10.89 29.52
C LEU A 348 26.39 -10.85 30.99
N ARG A 349 25.93 -11.78 31.83
CA ARG A 349 26.36 -11.87 33.24
C ARG A 349 27.81 -12.27 33.43
N ALA A 350 28.42 -12.94 32.43
CA ALA A 350 29.83 -13.30 32.46
C ALA A 350 30.77 -12.12 32.15
N CYS A 351 30.23 -10.99 31.69
CA CYS A 351 31.01 -9.78 31.45
C CYS A 351 31.50 -9.17 32.77
N SER A 352 32.70 -8.58 32.77
CA SER A 352 33.24 -7.88 33.95
C SER A 352 32.32 -6.76 34.44
N ARG A 353 31.58 -6.15 33.52
CA ARG A 353 30.50 -5.21 33.77
C ARG A 353 29.25 -5.70 33.06
N ASP A 354 28.25 -6.13 33.83
CA ASP A 354 27.00 -6.68 33.30
C ASP A 354 26.18 -5.60 32.56
N PRO A 355 26.03 -5.68 31.23
CA PRO A 355 25.33 -4.67 30.44
C PRO A 355 23.80 -4.90 30.37
N SER A 356 23.27 -5.95 31.01
CA SER A 356 21.87 -6.40 30.84
C SER A 356 20.84 -5.28 31.07
N GLN A 357 20.97 -4.55 32.18
CA GLN A 357 20.03 -3.47 32.50
C GLN A 357 20.18 -2.27 31.55
N SER A 358 21.41 -1.94 31.13
CA SER A 358 21.67 -0.85 30.17
C SER A 358 21.03 -1.16 28.82
N ILE A 359 21.17 -2.41 28.35
CA ILE A 359 20.56 -2.87 27.11
C ILE A 359 19.03 -2.81 27.21
N ALA A 360 18.44 -3.34 28.28
CA ALA A 360 16.99 -3.34 28.48
C ALA A 360 16.41 -1.91 28.52
N ASN A 361 17.08 -0.99 29.23
CA ASN A 361 16.67 0.42 29.29
C ASN A 361 16.72 1.09 27.91
N ARG A 362 17.76 0.81 27.11
CA ARG A 362 17.91 1.35 25.76
C ARG A 362 16.83 0.84 24.80
N VAL A 363 16.53 -0.45 24.82
CA VAL A 363 15.45 -1.04 24.00
C VAL A 363 14.11 -0.40 24.34
N LYS A 364 13.84 -0.19 25.64
CA LYS A 364 12.63 0.49 26.12
C LYS A 364 12.56 1.95 25.67
N GLU A 365 13.65 2.70 25.79
CA GLU A 365 13.74 4.09 25.31
C GLU A 365 13.46 4.17 23.80
N MET A 366 14.12 3.33 22.99
CA MET A 366 13.90 3.30 21.54
C MET A 366 12.47 2.90 21.17
N HIS A 367 11.82 2.02 21.94
CA HIS A 367 10.40 1.70 21.75
C HIS A 367 9.51 2.93 21.98
N GLU A 368 9.75 3.68 23.05
CA GLU A 368 9.01 4.89 23.38
C GLU A 368 9.18 5.97 22.31
N VAL A 369 10.42 6.21 21.88
CA VAL A 369 10.73 7.15 20.78
C VAL A 369 10.01 6.73 19.49
N TYR A 370 10.11 5.47 19.08
CA TYR A 370 9.46 4.99 17.86
C TYR A 370 7.93 5.10 17.91
N CYS A 371 7.33 4.79 19.06
CA CYS A 371 5.89 4.93 19.27
C CYS A 371 5.44 6.41 19.25
N GLN A 372 6.28 7.34 19.72
CA GLN A 372 6.01 8.78 19.64
C GLN A 372 6.07 9.30 18.20
N TYR A 373 7.09 8.93 17.43
CA TYR A 373 7.21 9.31 16.02
C TYR A 373 6.15 8.67 15.12
N SER A 374 5.61 7.51 15.53
CA SER A 374 4.48 6.87 14.84
C SER A 374 3.13 7.54 15.13
N GLN A 375 3.11 8.61 15.95
CA GLN A 375 1.96 9.49 16.12
C GLN A 375 1.91 10.46 14.95
N SER A 376 0.97 10.27 14.03
CA SER A 376 0.59 11.34 13.12
C SER A 376 -0.24 12.38 13.88
N GLU A 377 -0.11 13.67 13.54
CA GLU A 377 -1.11 14.66 13.91
C GLU A 377 -2.42 14.31 13.18
N GLY A 378 -3.34 13.69 13.93
CA GLY A 378 -4.63 13.23 13.42
C GLY A 378 -5.25 12.14 14.28
N GLU A 379 -6.53 11.85 14.04
CA GLU A 379 -7.37 10.93 14.82
C GLU A 379 -6.91 9.43 14.74
N PHE A 380 -5.82 9.10 14.03
CA PHE A 380 -5.30 7.73 13.76
C PHE A 380 -4.09 7.33 14.61
N SER A 381 -3.74 8.11 15.63
CA SER A 381 -2.55 7.91 16.46
C SER A 381 -2.56 6.56 17.19
N ASN A 382 -3.72 6.10 17.67
CA ASN A 382 -3.82 4.87 18.48
C ASN A 382 -3.58 3.58 17.69
N PHE A 383 -4.13 3.44 16.48
CA PHE A 383 -3.92 2.25 15.63
C PHE A 383 -2.50 2.22 15.03
N SER A 384 -2.01 3.39 14.60
CA SER A 384 -0.63 3.54 14.11
C SER A 384 0.37 3.14 15.21
N ARG A 385 0.08 3.50 16.46
CA ARG A 385 0.84 3.07 17.64
C ARG A 385 0.75 1.57 17.90
N ASP A 386 -0.42 0.94 17.76
CA ASP A 386 -0.56 -0.51 17.97
C ASP A 386 0.19 -1.32 16.89
N ILE A 387 0.16 -0.86 15.63
CA ILE A 387 0.98 -1.43 14.55
C ILE A 387 2.46 -1.20 14.80
N ALA A 388 2.85 0.03 15.17
CA ALA A 388 4.23 0.37 15.49
C ALA A 388 4.76 -0.52 16.63
N GLY A 389 3.98 -0.71 17.70
CA GLY A 389 4.33 -1.60 18.79
C GLY A 389 4.45 -3.07 18.36
N LYS A 390 3.59 -3.55 17.45
CA LYS A 390 3.73 -4.90 16.87
C LYS A 390 5.03 -5.05 16.07
N HIS A 391 5.35 -4.08 15.21
CA HIS A 391 6.60 -4.07 14.44
C HIS A 391 7.82 -4.01 15.35
N PHE A 392 7.79 -3.15 16.37
CA PHE A 392 8.89 -3.02 17.30
C PHE A 392 9.12 -4.30 18.10
N ARG A 393 8.05 -4.99 18.54
CA ARG A 393 8.20 -6.30 19.19
C ARG A 393 8.88 -7.32 18.29
N LEU A 394 8.53 -7.39 17.01
CA LEU A 394 9.22 -8.26 16.06
C LEU A 394 10.70 -7.86 15.89
N ALA A 395 10.98 -6.56 15.85
CA ALA A 395 12.33 -6.04 15.76
C ALA A 395 13.16 -6.34 17.02
N GLU A 396 12.55 -6.29 18.20
CA GLU A 396 13.15 -6.63 19.49
C GLU A 396 13.55 -8.12 19.53
N VAL A 397 12.67 -9.02 19.08
CA VAL A 397 12.99 -10.46 18.95
C VAL A 397 14.17 -10.65 17.99
N LEU A 398 14.12 -10.00 16.82
CA LEU A 398 15.19 -10.07 15.82
C LEU A 398 16.50 -9.51 16.37
N TYR A 399 16.45 -8.41 17.12
CA TYR A 399 17.60 -7.77 17.74
C TYR A 399 18.31 -8.70 18.71
N TYR A 400 17.61 -9.34 19.66
CA TYR A 400 18.25 -10.27 20.59
C TYR A 400 18.85 -11.48 19.88
N LYS A 401 18.18 -11.99 18.84
CA LYS A 401 18.69 -13.09 18.01
C LYS A 401 19.98 -12.71 17.28
N VAL A 402 20.03 -11.54 16.65
CA VAL A 402 21.21 -11.07 15.92
C VAL A 402 22.33 -10.70 16.89
N LEU A 403 22.00 -10.06 18.02
CA LEU A 403 22.97 -9.73 19.07
C LEU A 403 23.68 -10.98 19.59
N GLU A 404 22.92 -12.03 19.91
CA GLU A 404 23.49 -13.32 20.34
C GLU A 404 24.43 -13.89 19.27
N SER A 405 24.01 -13.92 18.01
CA SER A 405 24.83 -14.41 16.89
C SER A 405 26.13 -13.60 16.72
N VAL A 406 26.07 -12.27 16.83
CA VAL A 406 27.24 -11.39 16.73
C VAL A 406 28.21 -11.64 17.89
N ILE A 407 27.70 -11.79 19.11
CA ILE A 407 28.50 -12.07 20.31
C ILE A 407 29.18 -13.43 20.20
N GLU A 408 28.46 -14.46 19.76
CA GLU A 408 29.03 -15.80 19.56
C GLU A 408 30.15 -15.80 18.52
N GLN A 409 29.97 -15.06 17.42
CA GLN A 409 31.00 -14.91 16.40
C GLN A 409 32.23 -14.16 16.93
N GLU A 410 32.03 -13.11 17.72
CA GLU A 410 33.13 -12.37 18.34
C GLU A 410 33.86 -13.21 19.40
N LYS A 411 33.16 -14.01 20.21
CA LYS A 411 33.81 -14.97 21.13
C LYS A 411 34.67 -15.99 20.39
N ARG A 412 34.18 -16.53 19.26
CA ARG A 412 34.98 -17.43 18.41
C ARG A 412 36.24 -16.75 17.86
N ARG A 413 36.20 -15.45 17.61
CA ARG A 413 37.31 -14.67 17.07
C ARG A 413 38.32 -14.23 18.14
N LEU A 414 37.84 -13.85 19.32
CA LEU A 414 38.62 -13.21 20.40
C LEU A 414 38.95 -14.15 21.57
N GLY A 415 38.39 -15.37 21.61
CA GLY A 415 38.57 -16.30 22.73
C GLY A 415 37.91 -15.79 24.02
N ASP A 416 38.56 -16.01 25.17
CA ASP A 416 38.07 -15.62 26.51
C ASP A 416 38.23 -14.11 26.83
N THR A 417 38.32 -13.27 25.81
CA THR A 417 38.41 -11.81 26.00
C THR A 417 37.09 -11.27 26.55
N ASP A 418 37.15 -10.40 27.56
CA ASP A 418 35.99 -9.73 28.12
C ASP A 418 35.33 -8.78 27.09
N LEU A 419 34.04 -9.00 26.83
CA LEU A 419 33.28 -8.25 25.82
C LEU A 419 32.61 -6.98 26.37
N SER A 420 32.79 -6.68 27.66
CA SER A 420 32.14 -5.52 28.33
C SER A 420 32.32 -4.22 27.55
N ALA A 421 33.53 -3.93 27.07
CA ALA A 421 33.82 -2.69 26.35
C ALA A 421 33.06 -2.54 25.02
N ILE A 422 32.69 -3.66 24.38
CA ILE A 422 31.90 -3.69 23.14
C ILE A 422 30.41 -3.61 23.48
N LEU A 423 29.97 -4.37 24.47
CA LEU A 423 28.55 -4.47 24.86
C LEU A 423 28.04 -3.26 25.64
N GLU A 424 28.92 -2.38 26.12
CA GLU A 424 28.53 -1.08 26.68
C GLU A 424 28.33 0.01 25.61
N GLN A 425 28.77 -0.21 24.37
CA GLN A 425 28.71 0.81 23.32
C GLN A 425 27.27 1.12 22.93
N ASP A 426 26.81 2.33 23.26
CA ASP A 426 25.45 2.79 22.99
C ASP A 426 25.12 2.78 21.49
N VAL A 427 26.02 3.33 20.68
CA VAL A 427 25.90 3.44 19.24
C VAL A 427 25.78 2.07 18.56
N PHE A 428 26.44 1.04 19.09
CA PHE A 428 26.35 -0.33 18.56
C PHE A 428 24.92 -0.86 18.68
N HIS A 429 24.34 -0.79 19.88
CA HIS A 429 22.99 -1.29 20.14
C HIS A 429 21.91 -0.49 19.41
N ARG A 430 22.03 0.85 19.38
CA ARG A 430 21.11 1.70 18.62
C ARG A 430 21.14 1.37 17.13
N SER A 431 22.33 1.22 16.56
CA SER A 431 22.50 0.87 15.15
C SER A 431 21.94 -0.51 14.83
N LEU A 432 22.19 -1.50 15.68
CA LEU A 432 21.70 -2.87 15.50
C LEU A 432 20.17 -2.93 15.60
N LEU A 433 19.58 -2.31 16.62
CA LEU A 433 18.12 -2.28 16.79
C LEU A 433 17.43 -1.49 15.67
N ALA A 434 18.00 -0.35 15.25
CA ALA A 434 17.50 0.41 14.10
C ALA A 434 17.53 -0.43 12.82
N CYS A 435 18.59 -1.22 12.61
CA CYS A 435 18.70 -2.13 11.47
C CYS A 435 17.64 -3.25 11.52
N CYS A 436 17.45 -3.89 12.69
CA CYS A 436 16.40 -4.89 12.87
C CYS A 436 15.00 -4.32 12.64
N LEU A 437 14.75 -3.09 13.10
CA LEU A 437 13.49 -2.40 12.88
C LEU A 437 13.29 -2.03 11.41
N GLU A 438 14.34 -1.61 10.71
CA GLU A 438 14.28 -1.34 9.26
C GLU A 438 13.91 -2.61 8.49
N ILE A 439 14.52 -3.77 8.81
CA ILE A 439 14.19 -5.06 8.19
C ILE A 439 12.71 -5.40 8.38
N VAL A 440 12.18 -5.21 9.59
CA VAL A 440 10.77 -5.47 9.89
C VAL A 440 9.89 -4.48 9.12
N VAL A 441 10.11 -3.18 9.24
CA VAL A 441 9.28 -2.14 8.61
C VAL A 441 9.28 -2.29 7.08
N PHE A 442 10.45 -2.56 6.50
CA PHE A 442 10.62 -2.83 5.07
C PHE A 442 9.87 -4.08 4.61
N SER A 443 9.70 -5.09 5.47
CA SER A 443 8.91 -6.29 5.15
C SER A 443 7.40 -6.01 5.09
N TYR A 444 6.92 -4.95 5.75
CA TYR A 444 5.51 -4.58 5.83
C TYR A 444 5.12 -3.39 4.92
N LYS A 445 6.06 -2.53 4.54
CA LYS A 445 5.81 -1.32 3.74
C LYS A 445 6.60 -1.34 2.44
N PRO A 446 6.07 -0.76 1.35
CA PRO A 446 6.84 -0.60 0.12
C PRO A 446 8.12 0.22 0.36
N PRO A 447 9.22 -0.08 -0.36
CA PRO A 447 10.50 0.65 -0.26
C PRO A 447 10.36 2.15 -0.51
N GLY A 448 11.19 2.96 0.18
CA GLY A 448 11.27 4.41 -0.05
C GLY A 448 11.27 5.30 1.20
N ASN A 449 11.25 4.71 2.40
CA ASN A 449 11.24 5.45 3.67
C ASN A 449 12.61 5.55 4.35
N PHE A 450 13.66 4.89 3.87
CA PHE A 450 15.01 5.13 4.38
C PHE A 450 15.46 6.54 3.96
N PRO A 451 16.07 7.39 4.83
CA PRO A 451 16.69 7.11 6.15
C PRO A 451 15.82 7.35 7.41
N PHE A 452 14.48 7.29 7.33
CA PHE A 452 13.58 7.69 8.44
C PHE A 452 13.95 7.13 9.83
N LEU A 453 14.33 5.85 9.94
CA LEU A 453 14.67 5.24 11.23
C LEU A 453 16.03 5.69 11.80
N ILE A 454 17.01 6.04 10.95
CA ILE A 454 18.28 6.56 11.45
C ILE A 454 18.13 7.99 11.96
N ASP A 455 17.24 8.77 11.33
CA ASP A 455 16.91 10.13 11.76
C ASP A 455 16.14 10.12 13.09
N ILE A 456 15.19 9.19 13.26
CA ILE A 456 14.42 9.05 14.51
C ILE A 456 15.30 8.73 15.71
N PHE A 457 16.28 7.84 15.52
CA PHE A 457 17.13 7.35 16.61
C PHE A 457 18.45 8.12 16.75
N ASP A 458 18.65 9.16 15.94
CA ASP A 458 19.90 9.94 15.85
C ASP A 458 21.13 9.04 15.66
N VAL A 459 21.01 8.03 14.78
CA VAL A 459 22.09 7.09 14.48
C VAL A 459 22.91 7.63 13.31
N PRO A 460 24.23 7.90 13.49
CA PRO A 460 25.02 8.40 12.39
C PRO A 460 25.12 7.35 11.26
N VAL A 461 24.94 7.81 10.03
CA VAL A 461 24.93 6.97 8.81
C VAL A 461 26.12 6.02 8.73
N TYR A 462 27.31 6.48 9.11
CA TYR A 462 28.53 5.68 9.13
C TYR A 462 28.45 4.46 10.07
N HIS A 463 27.86 4.63 11.26
CA HIS A 463 27.72 3.55 12.23
C HIS A 463 26.66 2.54 11.81
N PHE A 464 25.55 3.02 11.24
CA PHE A 464 24.54 2.16 10.63
C PHE A 464 25.11 1.33 9.48
N TYR A 465 25.92 1.94 8.60
CA TYR A 465 26.62 1.24 7.52
C TYR A 465 27.58 0.17 8.04
N LYS A 466 28.31 0.48 9.12
CA LYS A 466 29.26 -0.46 9.73
C LYS A 466 28.55 -1.72 10.19
N VAL A 467 27.44 -1.60 10.94
CA VAL A 467 26.68 -2.78 11.41
C VAL A 467 26.17 -3.64 10.26
N ASN A 468 25.66 -3.02 9.19
CA ASN A 468 25.25 -3.75 7.97
C ASN A 468 26.40 -4.51 7.29
N SER A 469 27.64 -4.00 7.39
CA SER A 469 28.81 -4.61 6.77
C SER A 469 29.39 -5.81 7.55
N TYR A 470 29.08 -5.93 8.85
CA TYR A 470 29.59 -7.01 9.71
C TYR A 470 28.68 -8.25 9.77
N GLY A 471 27.59 -8.28 9.00
CA GLY A 471 26.77 -9.49 8.80
C GLY A 471 25.32 -9.38 9.30
N CYS A 472 24.53 -8.52 8.64
CA CYS A 472 23.07 -8.69 8.57
C CYS A 472 22.67 -9.28 7.22
#